data_AF-A0A168LFB2-F1
#
_entry.id   AF-A0A168LFB2-F1
#
_cell.length_a   1.000
_cell.length_b   1.000
_cell.length_c   1.000
_cell.angle_alpha   90.00
_cell.angle_beta   90.00
_cell.angle_gamma   90.00
#
_symmetry.space_group_name_H-M   'P 1'
#
loop_
_entity.id
_entity.type
_entity.pdbx_description
1 polymer ?
#
loop_
_entity_poly.entity_id
_entity_poly.type
_entity_poly.pdbx_seq_one_letter_code
_entity_poly.pdbx_strand_id
1 'polypeptide(L)'
;MSDAKATNPTETKKVTEPVVLDVSDSNVQTKYKDAGKIADDVLDKVIKLCVVDAKIIDICIAGDKAITEATNAVYNKKGKNKITKGIGFPTTVSVNNCVAHFTPIPSDPEAAATLKEGDVAKIQLGVQFDGYCSTVATTIVVGAKGPVTGSKADVIKAAETALEATLRMIRPGNKNMDVTKTVDKIAEAYGVKAVEGMLSHNQLKDKTDGEKQIILNPSDNHLRDFKRIEFGENEVYAVDILISTGEGKVRPLKTRTTIYKKTGIRYQLKMAASRAVLSEIQTKAGAFPFSLRDLEDERKARMGIVEAAKHQTVLPYDVMYERDEAVVAQYLATVMVTKKGNTLLTHPRYDAVDAQSDKSVKDEEIVKLLATTYEAPKKEKKEKK
;
A
#
# COMPACT_ATOMS: atom_id res chain seq x y z
N MET A 1 -61.59 9.28 -46.40
CA MET A 1 -61.22 9.92 -45.12
C MET A 1 -60.54 8.83 -44.29
N SER A 2 -59.28 8.53 -44.61
CA SER A 2 -58.05 9.05 -43.96
C SER A 2 -57.77 8.38 -42.61
N ASP A 3 -57.27 7.15 -42.67
CA ASP A 3 -56.63 6.48 -41.53
C ASP A 3 -55.20 7.03 -41.37
N ALA A 4 -55.02 7.91 -40.38
CA ALA A 4 -53.72 8.38 -39.96
C ALA A 4 -53.05 7.33 -39.06
N LYS A 5 -52.07 6.60 -39.60
CA LYS A 5 -51.12 5.82 -38.78
C LYS A 5 -50.23 6.77 -38.00
N ALA A 6 -50.43 6.83 -36.69
CA ALA A 6 -49.49 7.46 -35.76
C ALA A 6 -48.18 6.67 -35.75
N THR A 7 -47.10 7.28 -36.25
CA THR A 7 -45.73 6.80 -36.09
C THR A 7 -45.24 7.19 -34.69
N ASN A 8 -45.01 6.20 -33.82
CA ASN A 8 -44.27 6.40 -32.58
C ASN A 8 -42.82 6.84 -32.90
N PRO A 9 -42.29 7.89 -32.28
CA PRO A 9 -40.88 8.25 -32.42
C PRO A 9 -40.03 7.18 -31.74
N THR A 10 -39.15 6.55 -32.52
CA THR A 10 -38.15 5.61 -32.05
C THR A 10 -37.22 6.32 -31.07
N GLU A 11 -37.35 6.06 -29.77
CA GLU A 11 -36.35 6.45 -28.77
C GLU A 11 -35.03 5.77 -29.15
N THR A 12 -34.12 6.55 -29.71
CA THR A 12 -32.73 6.15 -29.87
C THR A 12 -32.13 6.06 -28.47
N LYS A 13 -32.08 4.83 -27.93
CA LYS A 13 -31.27 4.52 -26.75
C LYS A 13 -29.85 4.99 -27.05
N LYS A 14 -29.42 6.09 -26.41
CA LYS A 14 -28.01 6.47 -26.34
C LYS A 14 -27.26 5.28 -25.79
N VAL A 15 -26.47 4.62 -26.65
CA VAL A 15 -25.49 3.63 -26.22
C VAL A 15 -24.47 4.41 -25.40
N THR A 16 -24.58 4.32 -24.07
CA THR A 16 -23.53 4.82 -23.17
C THR A 16 -22.29 3.99 -23.45
N GLU A 17 -21.25 4.63 -23.96
CA GLU A 17 -19.94 4.02 -24.13
C GLU A 17 -19.48 3.39 -22.81
N PRO A 18 -18.79 2.23 -22.86
CA PRO A 18 -18.30 1.58 -21.65
C PRO A 18 -17.33 2.51 -20.90
N VAL A 19 -17.58 2.70 -19.61
CA VAL A 19 -16.72 3.55 -18.76
C VAL A 19 -15.37 2.86 -18.59
N VAL A 20 -14.31 3.49 -19.09
CA VAL A 20 -12.93 3.04 -18.91
C VAL A 20 -12.52 3.32 -17.45
N LEU A 21 -12.07 2.28 -16.74
CA LEU A 21 -11.73 2.37 -15.31
C LEU A 21 -10.24 2.28 -15.03
N ASP A 22 -9.42 2.07 -16.06
CA ASP A 22 -7.97 1.96 -15.95
C ASP A 22 -7.26 3.26 -16.35
N VAL A 23 -5.93 3.25 -16.27
CA VAL A 23 -5.10 4.44 -16.51
C VAL A 23 -4.93 4.78 -18.00
N SER A 24 -5.60 4.10 -18.93
CA SER A 24 -5.75 4.62 -20.29
C SER A 24 -6.63 5.87 -20.34
N ASP A 25 -7.50 6.09 -19.34
CA ASP A 25 -8.22 7.35 -19.13
C ASP A 25 -7.38 8.36 -18.30
N SER A 26 -7.15 9.54 -18.88
CA SER A 26 -6.48 10.67 -18.21
C SER A 26 -7.14 11.13 -16.91
N ASN A 27 -8.46 10.99 -16.76
CA ASN A 27 -9.17 11.31 -15.52
C ASN A 27 -8.80 10.35 -14.40
N VAL A 28 -8.66 9.05 -14.72
CA VAL A 28 -8.21 8.02 -13.77
C VAL A 28 -6.76 8.30 -13.36
N GLN A 29 -5.88 8.61 -14.32
CA GLN A 29 -4.50 9.02 -14.03
C GLN A 29 -4.43 10.22 -13.09
N THR A 30 -5.28 11.23 -13.30
CA THR A 30 -5.31 12.45 -12.48
C THR A 30 -5.70 12.14 -11.04
N LYS A 31 -6.72 11.29 -10.82
CA LYS A 31 -7.13 10.87 -9.47
C LYS A 31 -6.04 10.12 -8.72
N TYR A 32 -5.33 9.20 -9.39
CA TYR A 32 -4.18 8.51 -8.80
C TYR A 32 -3.03 9.47 -8.46
N LYS A 33 -2.71 10.42 -9.36
CA LYS A 33 -1.66 11.42 -9.14
C LYS A 33 -2.00 12.36 -7.98
N ASP A 34 -3.24 12.84 -7.90
CA ASP A 34 -3.69 13.70 -6.80
C ASP A 34 -3.70 12.96 -5.47
N ALA A 35 -4.14 11.70 -5.45
CA ALA A 35 -4.06 10.85 -4.26
C ALA A 35 -2.60 10.66 -3.83
N GLY A 36 -1.71 10.36 -4.78
CA GLY A 36 -0.30 10.14 -4.52
C GLY A 36 0.41 11.39 -4.00
N LYS A 37 0.11 12.56 -4.58
CA LYS A 37 0.61 13.85 -4.10
C LYS A 37 0.20 14.12 -2.64
N ILE A 38 -1.08 13.91 -2.29
CA ILE A 38 -1.53 14.10 -0.90
C ILE A 38 -0.87 13.07 0.02
N ALA A 39 -0.70 11.82 -0.41
CA ALA A 39 -0.01 10.80 0.36
C ALA A 39 1.44 11.21 0.67
N ASP A 40 2.18 11.66 -0.32
CA ASP A 40 3.56 12.16 -0.15
C ASP A 40 3.60 13.40 0.77
N ASP A 41 2.72 14.38 0.55
CA ASP A 41 2.63 15.60 1.37
C ASP A 41 2.30 15.29 2.84
N VAL A 42 1.48 14.27 3.10
CA VAL A 42 1.16 13.84 4.47
C VAL A 42 2.28 12.98 5.06
N LEU A 43 2.93 12.12 4.28
CA LEU A 43 4.08 11.34 4.73
C LEU A 43 5.17 12.25 5.30
N ASP A 44 5.48 13.36 4.61
CA ASP A 44 6.45 14.37 5.08
C ASP A 44 6.06 15.00 6.42
N LYS A 45 4.74 15.19 6.66
CA LYS A 45 4.25 15.70 7.93
C LYS A 45 4.40 14.65 9.03
N VAL A 46 4.03 13.39 8.74
CA VAL A 46 4.10 12.29 9.71
C VAL A 46 5.54 11.99 10.10
N ILE A 47 6.49 11.97 9.16
CA ILE A 47 7.92 11.82 9.44
C ILE A 47 8.40 12.85 10.47
N LYS A 48 7.98 14.12 10.34
CA LYS A 48 8.35 15.19 11.28
C LYS A 48 7.77 15.02 12.68
N LEU A 49 6.68 14.26 12.83
CA LEU A 49 6.08 13.95 14.13
C LEU A 49 6.78 12.77 14.82
N CYS A 50 7.54 11.96 14.07
CA CYS A 50 8.24 10.80 14.60
C CYS A 50 9.55 11.19 15.32
N VAL A 51 9.40 11.90 16.45
CA VAL A 51 10.50 12.28 17.34
C VAL A 51 10.57 11.38 18.57
N VAL A 52 11.70 11.42 19.29
CA VAL A 52 11.89 10.68 20.55
C VAL A 52 10.77 11.03 21.54
N ASP A 53 10.27 10.01 22.24
CA ASP A 53 9.16 10.03 23.20
C ASP A 53 7.78 10.37 22.63
N ALA A 54 7.65 10.64 21.33
CA ALA A 54 6.35 10.84 20.71
C ALA A 54 5.51 9.57 20.79
N LYS A 55 4.24 9.70 21.21
CA LYS A 55 3.30 8.59 21.25
C LYS A 55 2.88 8.20 19.85
N ILE A 56 2.98 6.91 19.55
CA ILE A 56 2.64 6.39 18.22
C ILE A 56 1.16 6.65 17.87
N ILE A 57 0.25 6.52 18.84
CA ILE A 57 -1.18 6.79 18.63
C ILE A 57 -1.44 8.23 18.15
N ASP A 58 -0.74 9.21 18.73
CA ASP A 58 -0.92 10.63 18.41
C ASP A 58 -0.42 10.92 16.98
N ILE A 59 0.68 10.28 16.58
CA ILE A 59 1.22 10.34 15.22
C ILE A 59 0.22 9.78 14.20
N CYS A 60 -0.34 8.60 14.46
CA CYS A 60 -1.32 7.97 13.58
C CYS A 60 -2.59 8.84 13.43
N ILE A 61 -3.10 9.38 14.53
CA ILE A 61 -4.27 10.29 14.53
C ILE A 61 -3.97 11.54 13.70
N ALA A 62 -2.79 12.13 13.87
CA ALA A 62 -2.39 13.32 13.14
C ALA A 62 -2.28 13.07 11.62
N GLY A 63 -1.74 11.92 11.22
CA GLY A 63 -1.66 11.51 9.81
C GLY A 63 -3.05 11.37 9.18
N ASP A 64 -3.95 10.63 9.82
CA ASP A 64 -5.31 10.41 9.32
C ASP A 64 -6.12 11.71 9.23
N LYS A 65 -5.95 12.59 10.23
CA LYS A 65 -6.53 13.94 10.21
C LYS A 65 -6.01 14.75 9.03
N ALA A 66 -4.70 14.74 8.78
CA ALA A 66 -4.09 15.47 7.68
C ALA A 66 -4.57 14.97 6.31
N ILE A 67 -4.78 13.66 6.13
CA ILE A 67 -5.39 13.09 4.91
C ILE A 67 -6.82 13.59 4.76
N THR A 68 -7.61 13.52 5.82
CA THR A 68 -9.02 13.92 5.81
C THR A 68 -9.17 15.40 5.46
N GLU A 69 -8.37 16.27 6.07
CA GLU A 69 -8.36 17.71 5.78
C GLU A 69 -7.97 18.00 4.32
N ALA A 70 -6.88 17.39 3.84
CA ALA A 70 -6.39 17.60 2.48
C ALA A 70 -7.38 17.11 1.41
N THR A 71 -7.98 15.93 1.60
CA THR A 71 -8.97 15.38 0.66
C THR A 71 -10.29 16.16 0.67
N ASN A 72 -10.68 16.75 1.80
CA ASN A 72 -11.85 17.64 1.88
C ASN A 72 -11.66 18.97 1.15
N ALA A 73 -10.42 19.42 0.95
CA ALA A 73 -10.12 20.66 0.22
C ALA A 73 -10.32 20.56 -1.30
N VAL A 74 -10.30 19.35 -1.87
CA VAL A 74 -10.36 19.10 -3.33
C VAL A 74 -11.57 18.26 -3.71
N TYR A 75 -11.99 18.27 -4.99
CA TYR A 75 -13.13 17.48 -5.47
C TYR A 75 -14.45 17.70 -4.69
N ASN A 76 -14.89 18.96 -4.58
CA ASN A 76 -16.05 19.37 -3.77
C ASN A 76 -17.38 19.50 -4.54
N LYS A 77 -17.45 18.90 -5.75
CA LYS A 77 -18.69 18.88 -6.54
C LYS A 77 -19.80 18.11 -5.81
N LYS A 78 -21.04 18.59 -5.94
CA LYS A 78 -22.26 18.00 -5.34
C LYS A 78 -23.07 17.23 -6.38
N GLY A 79 -24.07 16.48 -5.92
CA GLY A 79 -25.03 15.77 -6.77
C GLY A 79 -24.38 14.62 -7.55
N LYS A 80 -24.75 14.48 -8.84
CA LYS A 80 -24.31 13.38 -9.70
C LYS A 80 -22.79 13.29 -9.94
N ASN A 81 -22.05 14.36 -9.65
CA ASN A 81 -20.60 14.45 -9.81
C ASN A 81 -19.83 14.34 -8.47
N LYS A 82 -20.52 13.99 -7.38
CA LYS A 82 -19.87 13.74 -6.08
C LYS A 82 -19.10 12.41 -6.18
N ILE A 83 -17.82 12.45 -5.80
CA ILE A 83 -16.97 11.25 -5.73
C ILE A 83 -16.71 10.86 -4.28
N THR A 84 -16.35 9.60 -4.05
CA THR A 84 -15.76 9.16 -2.78
C THR A 84 -14.34 9.72 -2.67
N LYS A 85 -13.88 10.01 -1.45
CA LYS A 85 -12.52 10.51 -1.19
C LYS A 85 -12.18 10.33 0.28
N GLY A 86 -10.89 10.22 0.59
CA GLY A 86 -10.42 10.14 1.98
C GLY A 86 -9.23 9.20 2.14
N ILE A 87 -9.17 8.56 3.30
CA ILE A 87 -8.15 7.56 3.64
C ILE A 87 -8.32 6.34 2.74
N GLY A 88 -7.23 5.96 2.07
CA GLY A 88 -7.10 4.72 1.28
C GLY A 88 -6.37 3.61 2.04
N PHE A 89 -5.53 3.98 3.01
CA PHE A 89 -4.94 3.09 4.00
C PHE A 89 -4.63 3.91 5.27
N PRO A 90 -5.01 3.46 6.48
CA PRO A 90 -4.80 4.23 7.71
C PRO A 90 -3.31 4.49 7.98
N THR A 91 -3.02 5.58 8.68
CA THR A 91 -1.65 5.87 9.12
C THR A 91 -1.20 4.83 10.15
N THR A 92 -0.04 4.25 9.91
CA THR A 92 0.62 3.28 10.79
C THR A 92 2.06 3.67 11.07
N VAL A 93 2.57 3.28 12.24
CA VAL A 93 3.98 3.42 12.60
C VAL A 93 4.44 2.13 13.27
N SER A 94 5.14 1.28 12.52
CA SER A 94 5.62 -0.03 12.98
C SER A 94 7.12 0.01 13.28
N VAL A 95 7.49 -0.31 14.52
CA VAL A 95 8.85 -0.09 15.04
C VAL A 95 9.65 -1.39 15.14
N ASN A 96 10.93 -1.35 14.75
CA ASN A 96 11.90 -2.44 14.86
C ASN A 96 11.41 -3.77 14.28
N ASN A 97 11.20 -4.79 15.12
CA ASN A 97 10.74 -6.13 14.71
C ASN A 97 9.24 -6.19 14.37
N CYS A 98 8.45 -5.17 14.73
CA CYS A 98 7.08 -5.05 14.24
C CYS A 98 7.10 -4.82 12.74
N VAL A 99 6.48 -5.72 11.97
CA VAL A 99 6.60 -5.77 10.50
C VAL A 99 5.78 -4.66 9.86
N ALA A 100 4.48 -4.60 10.14
CA ALA A 100 3.55 -3.65 9.55
C ALA A 100 2.28 -3.47 10.41
N HIS A 101 1.41 -2.56 9.98
CA HIS A 101 0.01 -2.40 10.45
C HIS A 101 -0.20 -1.90 11.88
N PHE A 102 0.84 -1.43 12.56
CA PHE A 102 0.70 -0.95 13.93
C PHE A 102 0.01 0.43 13.99
N THR A 103 -1.27 0.44 14.35
CA THR A 103 -2.08 1.65 14.58
C THR A 103 -2.98 1.44 15.81
N PRO A 104 -2.52 1.78 17.02
CA PRO A 104 -3.24 1.46 18.25
C PRO A 104 -4.55 2.24 18.40
N ILE A 105 -5.46 1.71 19.23
CA ILE A 105 -6.69 2.38 19.66
C ILE A 105 -6.56 2.83 21.13
N PRO A 106 -7.22 3.93 21.54
CA PRO A 106 -7.03 4.54 22.87
C PRO A 106 -7.15 3.60 24.08
N SER A 107 -8.05 2.61 24.03
CA SER A 107 -8.27 1.70 25.15
C SER A 107 -7.30 0.52 25.24
N ASP A 108 -6.47 0.29 24.21
CA ASP A 108 -5.50 -0.81 24.22
C ASP A 108 -4.19 -0.39 24.92
N PRO A 109 -3.47 -1.31 25.59
CA PRO A 109 -2.18 -1.01 26.22
C PRO A 109 -1.15 -0.38 25.26
N GLU A 110 -1.22 -0.77 23.99
CA GLU A 110 -0.38 -0.26 22.90
C GLU A 110 -0.52 1.25 22.66
N ALA A 111 -1.60 1.90 23.13
CA ALA A 111 -1.74 3.35 23.06
C ALA A 111 -0.67 4.11 23.87
N ALA A 112 -0.03 3.43 24.85
CA ALA A 112 1.08 3.98 25.60
C ALA A 112 2.44 3.87 24.89
N ALA A 113 2.51 3.21 23.72
CA ALA A 113 3.76 3.04 23.00
C ALA A 113 4.31 4.37 22.49
N THR A 114 5.57 4.63 22.82
CA THR A 114 6.33 5.81 22.39
C THR A 114 7.50 5.39 21.51
N LEU A 115 7.91 6.29 20.62
CA LEU A 115 9.15 6.14 19.85
C LEU A 115 10.36 6.39 20.75
N LYS A 116 11.41 5.58 20.60
CA LYS A 116 12.67 5.73 21.33
C LYS A 116 13.79 6.14 20.38
N GLU A 117 14.83 6.75 20.94
CA GLU A 117 16.04 7.05 20.16
C GLU A 117 16.63 5.77 19.56
N GLY A 118 16.96 5.84 18.27
CA GLY A 118 17.50 4.73 17.50
C GLY A 118 16.47 3.73 16.97
N ASP A 119 15.18 3.88 17.29
CA ASP A 119 14.13 3.01 16.73
C ASP A 119 14.08 3.11 15.20
N VAL A 120 13.94 1.96 14.54
CA VAL A 120 13.68 1.89 13.09
C VAL A 120 12.18 1.87 12.87
N ALA A 121 11.61 3.02 12.51
CA ALA A 121 10.18 3.23 12.39
C ALA A 121 9.75 3.19 10.92
N LYS A 122 8.78 2.32 10.61
CA LYS A 122 8.15 2.21 9.29
C LYS A 122 6.83 2.93 9.33
N ILE A 123 6.69 3.96 8.49
CA ILE A 123 5.49 4.79 8.38
C ILE A 123 4.79 4.41 7.09
N GLN A 124 3.51 4.06 7.16
CA GLN A 124 2.69 3.74 5.98
C GLN A 124 1.34 4.44 6.06
N LEU A 125 0.88 4.96 4.92
CA LEU A 125 -0.44 5.58 4.76
C LEU A 125 -0.88 5.56 3.29
N GLY A 126 -2.16 5.76 3.05
CA GLY A 126 -2.71 5.81 1.69
C GLY A 126 -3.91 6.74 1.57
N VAL A 127 -4.09 7.27 0.36
CA VAL A 127 -5.14 8.24 0.03
C VAL A 127 -5.91 7.73 -1.18
N GLN A 128 -7.22 7.97 -1.24
CA GLN A 128 -8.03 7.59 -2.39
C GLN A 128 -8.96 8.70 -2.88
N PHE A 129 -9.18 8.72 -4.19
CA PHE A 129 -10.22 9.49 -4.86
C PHE A 129 -11.01 8.61 -5.82
N ASP A 130 -12.33 8.61 -5.67
CA ASP A 130 -13.29 7.86 -6.50
C ASP A 130 -12.96 6.36 -6.63
N GLY A 131 -12.41 5.77 -5.57
CA GLY A 131 -12.00 4.38 -5.59
C GLY A 131 -10.57 4.12 -6.10
N TYR A 132 -9.82 5.15 -6.51
CA TYR A 132 -8.43 5.01 -6.94
C TYR A 132 -7.47 5.40 -5.81
N CYS A 133 -6.67 4.45 -5.34
CA CYS A 133 -5.82 4.61 -4.17
C CYS A 133 -4.34 4.65 -4.52
N SER A 134 -3.62 5.57 -3.87
CA SER A 134 -2.17 5.64 -3.88
C SER A 134 -1.68 5.51 -2.43
N THR A 135 -0.84 4.51 -2.18
CA THR A 135 -0.25 4.20 -0.87
C THR A 135 1.26 4.46 -0.91
N VAL A 136 1.83 4.84 0.22
CA VAL A 136 3.26 5.07 0.39
C VAL A 136 3.73 4.54 1.75
N ALA A 137 4.95 4.02 1.81
CA ALA A 137 5.63 3.71 3.06
C ALA A 137 7.10 4.09 3.01
N THR A 138 7.65 4.48 4.16
CA THR A 138 9.06 4.85 4.34
C THR A 138 9.56 4.38 5.70
N THR A 139 10.85 4.02 5.72
CA THR A 139 11.57 3.73 6.97
C THR A 139 12.40 4.92 7.40
N ILE A 140 12.34 5.26 8.68
CA ILE A 140 13.20 6.25 9.33
C ILE A 140 13.97 5.65 10.50
N VAL A 141 14.99 6.36 10.99
CA VAL A 141 15.64 6.06 12.28
C VAL A 141 15.42 7.23 13.24
N VAL A 142 14.66 7.00 14.30
CA VAL A 142 14.21 8.04 15.23
C VAL A 142 15.41 8.66 15.95
N GLY A 143 15.50 9.99 15.92
CA GLY A 143 16.56 10.73 16.60
C GLY A 143 17.95 10.65 15.94
N ALA A 144 18.09 10.02 14.77
CA ALA A 144 19.36 9.99 14.05
C ALA A 144 19.80 11.40 13.63
N LYS A 145 20.99 11.82 14.07
CA LYS A 145 21.61 13.12 13.74
C LYS A 145 22.78 13.01 12.74
N GLY A 146 23.09 11.80 12.29
CA GLY A 146 24.20 11.50 11.41
C GLY A 146 24.04 10.12 10.78
N PRO A 147 25.11 9.60 10.14
CA PRO A 147 25.05 8.34 9.41
C PRO A 147 24.60 7.17 10.29
N VAL A 148 23.64 6.41 9.79
CA VAL A 148 23.25 5.11 10.33
C VAL A 148 24.11 4.06 9.63
N THR A 149 24.81 3.23 10.40
CA THR A 149 25.72 2.18 9.90
C THR A 149 25.33 0.79 10.42
N GLY A 150 26.05 -0.24 9.99
CA GLY A 150 25.87 -1.62 10.44
C GLY A 150 24.57 -2.26 9.96
N SER A 151 24.02 -3.19 10.75
CA SER A 151 22.87 -4.00 10.34
C SER A 151 21.61 -3.19 10.00
N LYS A 152 21.40 -2.04 10.64
CA LYS A 152 20.31 -1.11 10.31
C LYS A 152 20.51 -0.49 8.94
N ALA A 153 21.74 -0.10 8.60
CA ALA A 153 22.05 0.42 7.28
C ALA A 153 21.88 -0.65 6.20
N ASP A 154 22.33 -1.88 6.47
CA ASP A 154 22.20 -3.02 5.55
C ASP A 154 20.74 -3.29 5.19
N VAL A 155 19.85 -3.40 6.19
CA VAL A 155 18.43 -3.69 5.95
C VAL A 155 17.70 -2.54 5.25
N ILE A 156 18.04 -1.29 5.58
CA ILE A 156 17.45 -0.10 4.95
C ILE A 156 17.90 0.00 3.48
N LYS A 157 19.21 -0.13 3.21
CA LYS A 157 19.74 -0.09 1.83
C LYS A 157 19.30 -1.28 0.99
N ALA A 158 19.13 -2.46 1.59
CA ALA A 158 18.56 -3.62 0.91
C ALA A 158 17.11 -3.35 0.47
N ALA A 159 16.26 -2.84 1.36
CA ALA A 159 14.87 -2.52 1.05
C ALA A 159 14.76 -1.43 -0.03
N GLU A 160 15.57 -0.37 0.05
CA GLU A 160 15.65 0.67 -0.97
C GLU A 160 16.06 0.10 -2.33
N THR A 161 17.17 -0.65 -2.36
CA THR A 161 17.69 -1.23 -3.61
C THR A 161 16.68 -2.20 -4.23
N ALA A 162 16.00 -3.00 -3.41
CA ALA A 162 14.98 -3.94 -3.87
C ALA A 162 13.73 -3.24 -4.41
N LEU A 163 13.29 -2.14 -3.80
CA LEU A 163 12.19 -1.35 -4.34
C LEU A 163 12.57 -0.71 -5.68
N GLU A 164 13.74 -0.08 -5.77
CA GLU A 164 14.25 0.53 -7.00
C GLU A 164 14.37 -0.48 -8.16
N ALA A 165 14.91 -1.67 -7.88
CA ALA A 165 14.98 -2.75 -8.87
C ALA A 165 13.57 -3.20 -9.28
N THR A 166 12.68 -3.45 -8.32
CA THR A 166 11.31 -3.89 -8.60
C THR A 166 10.55 -2.90 -9.47
N LEU A 167 10.62 -1.60 -9.14
CA LEU A 167 9.97 -0.53 -9.90
C LEU A 167 10.49 -0.44 -11.35
N ARG A 168 11.72 -0.87 -11.62
CA ARG A 168 12.26 -0.95 -13.00
C ARG A 168 11.89 -2.25 -13.71
N MET A 169 11.60 -3.33 -12.98
CA MET A 169 11.22 -4.62 -13.52
C MET A 169 9.72 -4.73 -13.83
N ILE A 170 8.85 -3.98 -13.16
CA ILE A 170 7.40 -3.99 -13.46
C ILE A 170 7.19 -3.31 -14.81
N ARG A 171 7.21 -4.08 -15.90
CA ARG A 171 7.02 -3.61 -17.27
C ARG A 171 6.21 -4.63 -18.06
N PRO A 172 5.42 -4.21 -19.07
CA PRO A 172 4.71 -5.15 -19.93
C PRO A 172 5.65 -6.23 -20.49
N GLY A 173 5.28 -7.51 -20.39
CA GLY A 173 6.13 -8.63 -20.79
C GLY A 173 6.92 -9.28 -19.65
N ASN A 174 7.22 -8.54 -18.59
CA ASN A 174 7.99 -9.08 -17.46
C ASN A 174 7.10 -9.91 -16.53
N LYS A 175 7.71 -10.85 -15.80
CA LYS A 175 7.00 -11.80 -14.94
C LYS A 175 7.24 -11.50 -13.47
N ASN A 176 6.20 -11.70 -12.66
CA ASN A 176 6.26 -11.44 -11.21
C ASN A 176 7.33 -12.28 -10.48
N MET A 177 7.52 -13.55 -10.86
CA MET A 177 8.49 -14.42 -10.18
C MET A 177 9.96 -14.03 -10.45
N ASP A 178 10.24 -13.30 -11.54
CA ASP A 178 11.59 -12.81 -11.79
C ASP A 178 11.91 -11.61 -10.88
N VAL A 179 10.89 -10.81 -10.55
CA VAL A 179 10.98 -9.78 -9.50
C VAL A 179 11.29 -10.41 -8.15
N THR A 180 10.52 -11.42 -7.74
CA THR A 180 10.73 -12.14 -6.46
C THR A 180 12.17 -12.61 -6.32
N LYS A 181 12.71 -13.32 -7.33
CA LYS A 181 14.10 -13.80 -7.31
C LYS A 181 15.13 -12.68 -7.26
N THR A 182 14.85 -11.55 -7.91
CA THR A 182 15.75 -10.39 -7.92
C THR A 182 15.80 -9.75 -6.54
N VAL A 183 14.66 -9.62 -5.85
CA VAL A 183 14.61 -9.14 -4.47
C VAL A 183 15.39 -10.07 -3.53
N ASP A 184 15.26 -11.39 -3.69
CA ASP A 184 16.02 -12.36 -2.88
C ASP A 184 17.54 -12.22 -3.07
N LYS A 185 18.01 -12.09 -4.32
CA LYS A 185 19.43 -11.82 -4.62
C LYS A 185 19.93 -10.50 -4.02
N ILE A 186 19.10 -9.46 -4.05
CA ILE A 186 19.45 -8.16 -3.46
C ILE A 186 19.56 -8.32 -1.94
N ALA A 187 18.59 -8.95 -1.29
CA ALA A 187 18.62 -9.17 0.15
C ALA A 187 19.87 -9.97 0.57
N GLU A 188 20.22 -11.02 -0.17
CA GLU A 188 21.44 -11.82 0.05
C GLU A 188 22.72 -10.97 -0.05
N ALA A 189 22.82 -10.06 -1.02
CA ALA A 189 23.98 -9.19 -1.18
C ALA A 189 24.23 -8.26 0.03
N TYR A 190 23.19 -7.95 0.80
CA TYR A 190 23.29 -7.21 2.06
C TYR A 190 23.31 -8.11 3.31
N GLY A 191 23.22 -9.43 3.14
CA GLY A 191 23.20 -10.40 4.24
C GLY A 191 21.94 -10.34 5.09
N VAL A 192 20.80 -10.00 4.47
CA VAL A 192 19.47 -9.88 5.09
C VAL A 192 18.46 -10.72 4.32
N LYS A 193 17.21 -10.81 4.79
CA LYS A 193 16.15 -11.59 4.13
C LYS A 193 14.88 -10.80 3.92
N ALA A 194 14.22 -10.98 2.77
CA ALA A 194 12.87 -10.46 2.60
C ALA A 194 11.87 -11.17 3.52
N VAL A 195 10.86 -10.46 3.98
CA VAL A 195 9.83 -11.02 4.86
C VAL A 195 8.96 -12.02 4.08
N GLU A 196 8.85 -13.22 4.60
CA GLU A 196 8.23 -14.39 3.96
C GLU A 196 6.74 -14.14 3.68
N GLY A 197 6.34 -14.33 2.42
CA GLY A 197 4.92 -14.32 2.01
C GLY A 197 4.26 -12.95 1.91
N MET A 198 5.00 -11.84 2.07
CA MET A 198 4.44 -10.50 1.88
C MET A 198 4.10 -10.24 0.40
N LEU A 199 2.99 -9.54 0.15
CA LEU A 199 2.42 -9.36 -1.18
C LEU A 199 2.38 -7.89 -1.59
N SER A 200 2.90 -7.60 -2.77
CA SER A 200 2.54 -6.40 -3.54
C SER A 200 1.36 -6.71 -4.44
N HIS A 201 0.44 -5.77 -4.63
CA HIS A 201 -0.80 -5.99 -5.38
C HIS A 201 -1.01 -4.95 -6.48
N ASN A 202 -1.58 -5.39 -7.60
CA ASN A 202 -2.18 -4.45 -8.54
C ASN A 202 -3.38 -3.73 -7.89
N GLN A 203 -3.53 -2.45 -8.19
CA GLN A 203 -4.59 -1.57 -7.70
C GLN A 203 -5.65 -1.39 -8.80
N LEU A 204 -6.92 -1.54 -8.42
CA LEU A 204 -8.09 -1.31 -9.27
C LEU A 204 -9.05 -0.35 -8.56
N LYS A 205 -10.04 0.17 -9.29
CA LYS A 205 -11.10 0.99 -8.68
C LYS A 205 -11.81 0.20 -7.57
N ASP A 206 -11.83 0.77 -6.37
CA ASP A 206 -12.42 0.20 -5.16
C ASP A 206 -11.82 -1.17 -4.74
N LYS A 207 -10.60 -1.51 -5.22
CA LYS A 207 -9.93 -2.76 -4.85
C LYS A 207 -8.41 -2.59 -4.80
N THR A 208 -7.88 -2.56 -3.56
CA THR A 208 -6.44 -2.39 -3.29
C THR A 208 -5.63 -3.70 -3.24
N ASP A 209 -6.29 -4.84 -3.34
CA ASP A 209 -5.72 -6.19 -3.27
C ASP A 209 -6.09 -6.97 -4.54
N GLY A 210 -5.72 -6.41 -5.69
CA GLY A 210 -5.92 -7.07 -6.97
C GLY A 210 -5.24 -8.45 -7.04
N GLU A 211 -5.66 -9.23 -8.03
CA GLU A 211 -5.26 -10.63 -8.20
C GLU A 211 -3.85 -10.79 -8.78
N LYS A 212 -3.29 -9.76 -9.42
CA LYS A 212 -1.90 -9.78 -9.88
C LYS A 212 -1.00 -9.36 -8.73
N GLN A 213 -0.12 -10.26 -8.35
CA GLN A 213 0.66 -10.14 -7.12
C GLN A 213 2.15 -10.35 -7.39
N ILE A 214 2.98 -9.71 -6.57
CA ILE A 214 4.40 -10.05 -6.40
C ILE A 214 4.53 -10.55 -4.97
N ILE A 215 5.21 -11.68 -4.76
CA ILE A 215 5.41 -12.27 -3.44
C ILE A 215 6.88 -12.17 -3.04
N LEU A 216 7.15 -11.85 -1.78
CA LEU A 216 8.50 -11.82 -1.22
C LEU A 216 8.82 -13.14 -0.53
N ASN A 217 10.03 -13.66 -0.74
CA ASN A 217 10.58 -14.85 -0.09
C ASN A 217 9.52 -15.96 0.12
N PRO A 218 8.91 -16.51 -0.95
CA PRO A 218 7.79 -17.44 -0.80
C PRO A 218 8.25 -18.83 -0.32
N SER A 219 7.48 -19.44 0.58
CA SER A 219 7.61 -20.87 0.89
C SER A 219 6.93 -21.73 -0.19
N ASP A 220 7.23 -23.03 -0.22
CA ASP A 220 6.56 -23.98 -1.11
C ASP A 220 5.04 -23.97 -0.95
N ASN A 221 4.54 -23.73 0.28
CA ASN A 221 3.12 -23.61 0.54
C ASN A 221 2.51 -22.37 -0.10
N HIS A 222 3.21 -21.23 -0.04
CA HIS A 222 2.76 -20.02 -0.73
C HIS A 222 2.64 -20.25 -2.24
N LEU A 223 3.59 -20.98 -2.83
CA LEU A 223 3.65 -21.19 -4.28
C LEU A 223 2.61 -22.15 -4.85
N ARG A 224 1.90 -22.94 -4.02
CA ARG A 224 0.92 -23.94 -4.51
C ARG A 224 -0.21 -23.30 -5.31
N ASP A 225 -0.78 -22.22 -4.78
CA ASP A 225 -1.91 -21.51 -5.38
C ASP A 225 -1.50 -20.12 -5.92
N PHE A 226 -0.20 -19.80 -5.91
CA PHE A 226 0.29 -18.51 -6.36
C PHE A 226 0.23 -18.37 -7.88
N LYS A 227 -0.51 -17.36 -8.35
CA LYS A 227 -0.65 -17.10 -9.77
C LYS A 227 0.61 -16.44 -10.34
N ARG A 228 1.26 -17.14 -11.26
CA ARG A 228 2.33 -16.56 -12.09
C ARG A 228 1.68 -15.65 -13.13
N ILE A 229 2.09 -14.38 -13.15
CA ILE A 229 1.51 -13.38 -14.06
C ILE A 229 2.58 -12.70 -14.88
N GLU A 230 2.13 -12.13 -15.98
CA GLU A 230 2.84 -11.13 -16.77
C GLU A 230 2.24 -9.76 -16.47
N PHE A 231 3.09 -8.76 -16.28
CA PHE A 231 2.65 -7.38 -16.13
C PHE A 231 2.09 -6.87 -17.46
N GLY A 232 1.09 -6.01 -17.39
CA GLY A 232 0.40 -5.44 -18.54
C GLY A 232 0.54 -3.92 -18.64
N GLU A 233 0.16 -3.39 -19.80
CA GLU A 233 -0.02 -1.95 -19.97
C GLU A 233 -1.29 -1.47 -19.25
N ASN A 234 -1.28 -0.21 -18.83
CA ASN A 234 -2.38 0.45 -18.13
C ASN A 234 -2.74 -0.18 -16.78
N GLU A 235 -1.74 -0.73 -16.09
CA GLU A 235 -1.87 -1.28 -14.75
C GLU A 235 -1.31 -0.32 -13.70
N VAL A 236 -1.76 -0.47 -12.46
CA VAL A 236 -1.22 0.23 -11.29
C VAL A 236 -0.86 -0.81 -10.24
N TYR A 237 0.27 -0.65 -9.55
CA TYR A 237 0.72 -1.54 -8.48
C TYR A 237 1.09 -0.74 -7.24
N ALA A 238 0.70 -1.23 -6.07
CA ALA A 238 1.33 -0.86 -4.80
C ALA A 238 2.44 -1.89 -4.55
N VAL A 239 3.68 -1.47 -4.75
CA VAL A 239 4.88 -2.29 -4.59
C VAL A 239 5.37 -2.11 -3.18
N ASP A 240 5.29 -3.16 -2.37
CA ASP A 240 5.62 -3.17 -0.96
C ASP A 240 6.79 -4.13 -0.70
N ILE A 241 7.93 -3.56 -0.28
CA ILE A 241 9.17 -4.28 -0.01
C ILE A 241 9.44 -4.22 1.49
N LEU A 242 9.43 -5.39 2.15
CA LEU A 242 9.77 -5.55 3.56
C LEU A 242 10.98 -6.47 3.68
N ILE A 243 12.08 -5.97 4.24
CA ILE A 243 13.33 -6.70 4.44
C ILE A 243 13.66 -6.73 5.94
N SER A 244 14.17 -7.86 6.42
CA SER A 244 14.47 -8.16 7.81
C SER A 244 15.94 -8.52 8.00
N THR A 245 16.54 -8.07 9.09
CA THR A 245 17.85 -8.58 9.58
C THR A 245 17.75 -10.00 10.18
N GLY A 246 16.53 -10.51 10.37
CA GLY A 246 16.23 -11.85 10.86
C GLY A 246 16.13 -12.91 9.76
N GLU A 247 15.28 -13.91 9.99
CA GLU A 247 15.09 -15.02 9.05
C GLU A 247 14.03 -14.73 7.97
N GLY A 248 13.34 -13.60 8.05
CA GLY A 248 12.16 -13.26 7.25
C GLY A 248 10.88 -13.91 7.75
N LYS A 249 10.92 -14.72 8.81
CA LYS A 249 9.75 -15.43 9.35
C LYS A 249 9.02 -14.59 10.38
N VAL A 250 7.71 -14.50 10.22
CA VAL A 250 6.87 -13.64 11.06
C VAL A 250 5.83 -14.43 11.83
N ARG A 251 5.47 -13.94 13.00
CA ARG A 251 4.46 -14.52 13.89
C ARG A 251 3.55 -13.44 14.47
N PRO A 252 2.27 -13.75 14.76
CA PRO A 252 1.47 -12.86 15.57
C PRO A 252 1.96 -12.86 17.02
N LEU A 253 1.80 -11.73 17.71
CA LEU A 253 1.97 -11.63 19.17
C LEU A 253 0.62 -11.29 19.82
N LYS A 254 0.65 -10.73 21.04
CA LYS A 254 -0.56 -10.33 21.78
C LYS A 254 -1.19 -9.03 21.28
N THR A 255 -0.51 -8.31 20.39
CA THR A 255 -0.98 -7.04 19.85
C THR A 255 -2.29 -7.21 19.10
N ARG A 256 -3.25 -6.34 19.40
CA ARG A 256 -4.55 -6.36 18.75
C ARG A 256 -4.43 -5.94 17.29
N THR A 257 -5.10 -6.67 16.42
CA THR A 257 -5.44 -6.23 15.07
C THR A 257 -6.49 -5.13 15.11
N THR A 258 -6.12 -3.94 14.61
CA THR A 258 -7.00 -2.75 14.59
C THR A 258 -7.36 -2.32 13.18
N ILE A 259 -6.68 -2.83 12.15
CA ILE A 259 -6.97 -2.54 10.76
C ILE A 259 -7.77 -3.68 10.14
N TYR A 260 -8.85 -3.31 9.46
CA TYR A 260 -9.69 -4.24 8.72
C TYR A 260 -10.07 -3.66 7.37
N LYS A 261 -10.48 -4.51 6.44
CA LYS A 261 -11.02 -4.10 5.15
C LYS A 261 -12.30 -4.87 4.84
N LYS A 262 -13.34 -4.19 4.37
CA LYS A 262 -14.57 -4.83 3.93
C LYS A 262 -14.35 -5.64 2.66
N THR A 263 -14.95 -6.82 2.59
CA THR A 263 -14.91 -7.69 1.40
C THR A 263 -16.20 -7.61 0.58
N GLY A 264 -16.22 -8.37 -0.53
CA GLY A 264 -17.44 -8.63 -1.30
C GLY A 264 -18.30 -9.76 -0.75
N ILE A 265 -17.88 -10.46 0.30
CA ILE A 265 -18.61 -11.62 0.85
C ILE A 265 -19.89 -11.13 1.51
N ARG A 266 -21.02 -11.73 1.12
CA ARG A 266 -22.33 -11.44 1.69
C ARG A 266 -22.67 -12.48 2.74
N TYR A 267 -22.83 -12.03 3.98
CA TYR A 267 -23.28 -12.85 5.10
C TYR A 267 -24.29 -12.07 5.94
N GLN A 268 -25.34 -12.73 6.41
CA GLN A 268 -26.35 -12.12 7.27
C GLN A 268 -25.87 -12.16 8.73
N LEU A 269 -25.20 -11.08 9.16
CA LEU A 269 -24.72 -10.92 10.54
C LEU A 269 -25.88 -10.97 11.54
N LYS A 270 -25.72 -11.81 12.56
CA LYS A 270 -26.75 -12.12 13.57
C LYS A 270 -26.80 -11.08 14.67
N MET A 271 -25.67 -10.54 15.10
CA MET A 271 -25.65 -9.54 16.18
C MET A 271 -25.99 -8.14 15.64
N ALA A 272 -26.80 -7.39 16.41
CA ALA A 272 -27.15 -6.02 16.07
C ALA A 272 -25.92 -5.09 16.01
N ALA A 273 -24.97 -5.27 16.94
CA ALA A 273 -23.71 -4.55 16.94
C ALA A 273 -22.90 -4.77 15.66
N SER A 274 -22.77 -6.02 15.20
CA SER A 274 -22.03 -6.35 13.96
C SER A 274 -22.69 -5.74 12.72
N ARG A 275 -24.04 -5.74 12.64
CA ARG A 275 -24.75 -5.07 11.54
C ARG A 275 -24.52 -3.57 11.54
N ALA A 276 -24.57 -2.93 12.71
CA ALA A 276 -24.32 -1.49 12.85
C ALA A 276 -22.88 -1.14 12.43
N VAL A 277 -21.90 -1.89 12.93
CA VAL A 277 -20.48 -1.71 12.57
C VAL A 277 -20.25 -1.90 11.08
N LEU A 278 -20.79 -2.95 10.46
CA LEU A 278 -20.62 -3.18 9.01
C LEU A 278 -21.26 -2.05 8.18
N SER A 279 -22.39 -1.51 8.61
CA SER A 279 -23.04 -0.36 7.96
C SER A 279 -22.19 0.91 8.08
N GLU A 280 -21.61 1.16 9.25
CA GLU A 280 -20.72 2.30 9.47
C GLU A 280 -19.46 2.20 8.61
N ILE A 281 -18.83 1.02 8.55
CA ILE A 281 -17.66 0.72 7.71
C ILE A 281 -17.96 1.02 6.24
N GLN A 282 -19.11 0.55 5.74
CA GLN A 282 -19.52 0.79 4.35
C GLN A 282 -19.66 2.29 4.03
N THR A 283 -20.12 3.09 4.99
CA THR A 283 -20.28 4.54 4.83
C THR A 283 -18.95 5.28 4.90
N LYS A 284 -18.09 4.93 5.87
CA LYS A 284 -16.84 5.66 6.14
C LYS A 284 -15.68 5.23 5.25
N ALA A 285 -15.46 3.92 5.13
CA ALA A 285 -14.29 3.35 4.45
C ALA A 285 -14.62 2.72 3.10
N GLY A 286 -15.87 2.31 2.90
CA GLY A 286 -16.29 1.65 1.67
C GLY A 286 -15.54 0.34 1.45
N ALA A 287 -14.67 0.31 0.44
CA ALA A 287 -13.84 -0.84 0.09
C ALA A 287 -12.38 -0.74 0.58
N PHE A 288 -12.01 0.33 1.26
CA PHE A 288 -10.65 0.57 1.70
C PHE A 288 -10.39 0.04 3.12
N PRO A 289 -9.13 -0.31 3.45
CA PRO A 289 -8.71 -0.54 4.82
C PRO A 289 -9.04 0.64 5.73
N PHE A 290 -9.44 0.36 6.97
CA PHE A 290 -9.78 1.34 7.99
C PHE A 290 -9.29 0.88 9.36
N SER A 291 -9.07 1.82 10.27
CA SER A 291 -8.76 1.52 11.67
C SER A 291 -10.04 1.47 12.49
N LEU A 292 -10.12 0.60 13.50
CA LEU A 292 -11.21 0.63 14.47
C LEU A 292 -11.36 2.00 15.16
N ARG A 293 -10.29 2.81 15.20
CA ARG A 293 -10.30 4.20 15.68
C ARG A 293 -11.21 5.12 14.86
N ASP A 294 -11.46 4.78 13.59
CA ASP A 294 -12.27 5.60 12.69
C ASP A 294 -13.77 5.46 12.95
N LEU A 295 -14.17 4.48 13.78
CA LEU A 295 -15.55 4.22 14.15
C LEU A 295 -15.98 5.04 15.38
N GLU A 296 -17.26 5.42 15.43
CA GLU A 296 -17.77 6.37 16.43
C GLU A 296 -17.72 5.83 17.86
N ASP A 297 -18.03 4.54 18.05
CA ASP A 297 -18.09 3.89 19.35
C ASP A 297 -17.11 2.72 19.37
N GLU A 298 -15.98 2.93 20.03
CA GLU A 298 -14.89 1.96 20.09
C GLU A 298 -15.31 0.63 20.73
N ARG A 299 -16.19 0.65 21.75
CA ARG A 299 -16.68 -0.58 22.40
C ARG A 299 -17.55 -1.39 21.44
N LYS A 300 -18.47 -0.72 20.74
CA LYS A 300 -19.30 -1.38 19.71
C LYS A 300 -18.45 -1.90 18.55
N ALA A 301 -17.47 -1.12 18.10
CA ALA A 301 -16.51 -1.51 17.07
C ALA A 301 -15.79 -2.82 17.44
N ARG A 302 -15.20 -2.88 18.63
CA ARG A 302 -14.49 -4.06 19.16
C ARG A 302 -15.38 -5.30 19.21
N MET A 303 -16.63 -5.17 19.63
CA MET A 303 -17.56 -6.30 19.71
C MET A 303 -18.06 -6.73 18.34
N GLY A 304 -18.47 -5.79 17.49
CA GLY A 304 -19.10 -6.07 16.20
C GLY A 304 -18.13 -6.58 15.14
N ILE A 305 -16.85 -6.20 15.20
CA ILE A 305 -15.86 -6.63 14.21
C ILE A 305 -15.55 -8.14 14.27
N VAL A 306 -15.70 -8.77 15.44
CA VAL A 306 -15.35 -10.19 15.66
C VAL A 306 -16.22 -11.11 14.80
N GLU A 307 -17.54 -10.90 14.79
CA GLU A 307 -18.45 -11.70 13.94
C GLU A 307 -18.19 -11.41 12.46
N ALA A 308 -17.97 -10.14 12.11
CA ALA A 308 -17.72 -9.73 10.74
C ALA A 308 -16.45 -10.38 10.16
N ALA A 309 -15.36 -10.44 10.95
CA ALA A 309 -14.10 -11.07 10.58
C ALA A 309 -14.23 -12.60 10.53
N LYS A 310 -14.92 -13.20 11.50
CA LYS A 310 -15.17 -14.66 11.53
C LYS A 310 -15.88 -15.14 10.25
N HIS A 311 -16.80 -14.34 9.73
CA HIS A 311 -17.53 -14.64 8.49
C HIS A 311 -16.92 -13.99 7.24
N GLN A 312 -15.69 -13.48 7.34
CA GLN A 312 -14.91 -12.90 6.24
C GLN A 312 -15.61 -11.76 5.49
N THR A 313 -16.64 -11.14 6.07
CA THR A 313 -17.24 -9.90 5.55
C THR A 313 -16.30 -8.71 5.69
N VAL A 314 -15.33 -8.82 6.60
CA VAL A 314 -14.13 -8.01 6.66
C VAL A 314 -12.91 -8.93 6.78
N LEU A 315 -11.75 -8.48 6.29
CA LEU A 315 -10.47 -9.16 6.46
C LEU A 315 -9.57 -8.36 7.42
N PRO A 316 -8.89 -9.03 8.35
CA PRO A 316 -7.92 -8.40 9.23
C PRO A 316 -6.62 -8.07 8.48
N TYR A 317 -5.97 -6.97 8.89
CA TYR A 317 -4.58 -6.65 8.58
C TYR A 317 -3.79 -6.80 9.87
N ASP A 318 -3.38 -8.04 10.14
CA ASP A 318 -2.77 -8.40 11.42
C ASP A 318 -1.43 -7.70 11.65
N VAL A 319 -1.12 -7.42 12.92
CA VAL A 319 0.19 -6.94 13.34
C VAL A 319 1.10 -8.14 13.56
N MET A 320 2.07 -8.30 12.66
CA MET A 320 3.01 -9.41 12.67
C MET A 320 4.39 -8.95 13.13
N TYR A 321 5.14 -9.87 13.74
CA TYR A 321 6.44 -9.59 14.31
C TYR A 321 7.49 -10.58 13.84
N GLU A 322 8.67 -10.06 13.56
CA GLU A 322 9.92 -10.81 13.54
C GLU A 322 10.40 -11.12 14.96
N ARG A 323 11.50 -11.88 15.10
CA ARG A 323 12.12 -12.13 16.41
C ARG A 323 12.55 -10.81 17.09
N ASP A 324 12.57 -10.78 18.42
CA ASP A 324 12.65 -9.54 19.22
C ASP A 324 13.86 -8.62 18.90
N GLU A 325 15.00 -9.19 18.48
CA GLU A 325 16.22 -8.44 18.13
C GLU A 325 16.34 -8.11 16.62
N ALA A 326 15.43 -8.62 15.79
CA ALA A 326 15.45 -8.32 14.37
C ALA A 326 14.88 -6.93 14.10
N VAL A 327 15.34 -6.34 13.00
CA VAL A 327 14.88 -5.05 12.51
C VAL A 327 14.32 -5.25 11.12
N VAL A 328 13.13 -4.70 10.89
CA VAL A 328 12.48 -4.70 9.58
C VAL A 328 12.48 -3.28 9.01
N ALA A 329 12.94 -3.14 7.77
CA ALA A 329 12.76 -1.95 6.96
C ALA A 329 11.70 -2.20 5.89
N GLN A 330 10.89 -1.18 5.62
CA GLN A 330 9.84 -1.18 4.61
C GLN A 330 9.96 0.06 3.72
N TYR A 331 9.81 -0.15 2.41
CA TYR A 331 9.51 0.90 1.45
C TYR A 331 8.38 0.44 0.53
N LEU A 332 7.39 1.31 0.35
CA LEU A 332 6.23 1.05 -0.50
C LEU A 332 5.98 2.22 -1.43
N ALA A 333 5.93 1.98 -2.73
CA ALA A 333 5.56 2.96 -3.74
C ALA A 333 4.38 2.49 -4.60
N THR A 334 3.50 3.40 -4.97
CA THR A 334 2.46 3.15 -5.97
C THR A 334 3.00 3.57 -7.33
N VAL A 335 2.95 2.67 -8.31
CA VAL A 335 3.47 2.88 -9.66
C VAL A 335 2.41 2.62 -10.71
N MET A 336 2.36 3.50 -11.70
CA MET A 336 1.51 3.38 -12.87
C MET A 336 2.33 2.91 -14.08
N VAL A 337 1.91 1.80 -14.69
CA VAL A 337 2.59 1.16 -15.83
C VAL A 337 1.92 1.59 -17.13
N THR A 338 2.65 2.32 -17.96
CA THR A 338 2.13 2.81 -19.25
C THR A 338 3.04 2.39 -20.40
N LYS A 339 2.57 2.56 -21.64
CA LYS A 339 3.39 2.39 -22.85
C LYS A 339 4.67 3.24 -22.85
N LYS A 340 4.67 4.38 -22.14
CA LYS A 340 5.81 5.31 -22.08
C LYS A 340 6.80 4.95 -20.96
N GLY A 341 6.52 3.89 -20.20
CA GLY A 341 7.26 3.49 -19.01
C GLY A 341 6.44 3.70 -17.75
N ASN A 342 7.14 3.63 -16.63
CA ASN A 342 6.56 3.71 -15.30
C ASN A 342 6.51 5.16 -14.83
N THR A 343 5.37 5.55 -14.27
CA THR A 343 5.20 6.81 -13.55
C THR A 343 5.00 6.47 -12.09
N LEU A 344 5.91 6.93 -11.23
CA LEU A 344 5.73 6.85 -9.79
C LEU A 344 4.61 7.81 -9.38
N LEU A 345 3.63 7.28 -8.66
CA LEU A 345 2.51 8.05 -8.11
C LEU A 345 2.80 8.50 -6.68
N THR A 346 3.61 7.73 -5.94
CA THR A 346 4.13 8.09 -4.61
C THR A 346 5.62 7.85 -4.54
N HIS A 347 6.28 8.57 -3.63
CA HIS A 347 7.73 8.60 -3.52
C HIS A 347 8.15 8.36 -2.06
N PRO A 348 8.63 7.17 -1.72
CA PRO A 348 9.28 6.96 -0.44
C PRO A 348 10.46 7.91 -0.23
N ARG A 349 10.68 8.36 1.01
CA ARG A 349 11.79 9.27 1.35
C ARG A 349 13.02 8.45 1.76
N TYR A 350 13.80 8.01 0.78
CA TYR A 350 15.06 7.31 1.06
C TYR A 350 16.07 8.22 1.80
N ASP A 351 15.96 9.53 1.58
CA ASP A 351 16.77 10.57 2.22
C ASP A 351 16.33 10.89 3.66
N ALA A 352 15.24 10.30 4.14
CA ALA A 352 14.85 10.42 5.55
C ALA A 352 15.83 9.71 6.51
N VAL A 353 16.75 8.89 5.98
CA VAL A 353 17.86 8.27 6.71
C VAL A 353 19.14 8.34 5.88
N ASP A 354 20.21 8.86 6.46
CA ASP A 354 21.57 8.71 5.90
C ASP A 354 22.11 7.31 6.24
N ALA A 355 21.64 6.29 5.52
CA ALA A 355 22.06 4.90 5.72
C ALA A 355 23.32 4.58 4.92
N GLN A 356 24.39 4.18 5.60
CA GLN A 356 25.69 3.84 5.02
C GLN A 356 26.05 2.38 5.32
N SER A 357 25.87 1.53 4.31
CA SER A 357 26.27 0.13 4.32
C SER A 357 27.62 -0.02 3.60
N ASP A 358 28.49 -0.88 4.14
CA ASP A 358 29.72 -1.33 3.48
C ASP A 358 29.44 -2.42 2.42
N LYS A 359 28.22 -2.95 2.39
CA LYS A 359 27.74 -3.94 1.42
C LYS A 359 27.08 -3.25 0.23
N SER A 360 27.09 -3.95 -0.89
CA SER A 360 26.44 -3.49 -2.13
C SER A 360 26.21 -4.68 -3.07
N VAL A 361 25.21 -4.54 -3.93
CA VAL A 361 24.93 -5.55 -4.97
C VAL A 361 26.09 -5.58 -5.99
N LYS A 362 26.63 -6.78 -6.22
CA LYS A 362 27.70 -7.02 -7.22
C LYS A 362 27.24 -7.81 -8.45
N ASP A 363 26.02 -8.36 -8.44
CA ASP A 363 25.43 -9.04 -9.59
C ASP A 363 25.30 -8.04 -10.76
N GLU A 364 25.96 -8.34 -11.88
CA GLU A 364 26.04 -7.42 -13.02
C GLU A 364 24.69 -7.12 -13.65
N GLU A 365 23.76 -8.06 -13.68
CA GLU A 365 22.44 -7.86 -14.26
C GLU A 365 21.63 -6.88 -13.43
N ILE A 366 21.72 -7.02 -12.09
CA ILE A 366 21.03 -6.12 -11.16
C ILE A 366 21.67 -4.72 -11.19
N VAL A 367 23.00 -4.62 -11.24
CA VAL A 367 23.69 -3.32 -11.37
C VAL A 367 23.29 -2.62 -12.67
N LYS A 368 23.26 -3.34 -13.80
CA LYS A 368 22.79 -2.81 -15.09
C LYS A 368 21.33 -2.37 -15.02
N LEU A 369 20.47 -3.17 -14.38
CA LEU A 369 19.06 -2.84 -14.17
C LEU A 369 18.91 -1.53 -13.38
N LEU A 370 19.60 -1.39 -12.25
CA LEU A 370 19.52 -0.20 -11.38
C LEU A 370 19.99 1.09 -12.10
N ALA A 371 20.91 0.96 -13.06
CA ALA A 371 21.34 2.08 -13.90
C ALA A 371 20.31 2.50 -14.98
N THR A 372 19.24 1.73 -15.18
CA THR A 372 18.17 2.11 -16.12
C THR A 372 17.23 3.15 -15.54
N THR A 373 16.48 3.84 -16.40
CA THR A 373 15.42 4.78 -16.01
C THR A 373 14.07 4.07 -15.89
N TYR A 374 13.11 4.72 -15.24
CA TYR A 374 11.71 4.26 -15.22
C TYR A 374 11.00 4.37 -16.57
N GLU A 375 11.55 5.15 -17.50
CA GLU A 375 11.00 5.32 -18.84
C GLU A 375 11.08 4.03 -19.67
N ALA A 376 10.22 3.91 -20.68
CA ALA A 376 10.28 2.77 -21.61
C ALA A 376 11.66 2.71 -22.30
N PRO A 377 12.24 1.50 -22.51
CA PRO A 377 13.51 1.39 -23.21
C PRO A 377 13.30 1.88 -24.65
N LYS A 378 14.22 2.69 -25.18
CA LYS A 378 14.17 3.08 -26.59
C LYS A 378 14.28 1.79 -27.42
N LYS A 379 13.29 1.52 -28.28
CA LYS A 379 13.36 0.38 -29.21
C LYS A 379 14.66 0.52 -30.02
N GLU A 380 15.55 -0.45 -29.92
CA GLU A 380 16.66 -0.57 -30.85
C GLU A 380 16.08 -0.63 -32.26
N LYS A 381 16.47 0.32 -33.12
CA LYS A 381 16.10 0.26 -34.54
C LYS A 381 16.75 -1.02 -35.08
N LYS A 382 15.96 -2.07 -35.30
CA LYS A 382 16.40 -3.18 -36.13
C LYS A 382 16.85 -2.58 -37.46
N GLU A 383 18.14 -2.65 -37.75
CA GLU A 383 18.66 -2.39 -39.07
C GLU A 383 17.89 -3.27 -40.04
N LYS A 384 17.15 -2.64 -40.96
CA LYS A 384 16.57 -3.36 -42.08
C LYS A 384 17.75 -3.86 -42.91
N LYS A 385 18.02 -5.17 -42.84
CA LYS A 385 18.85 -5.86 -43.82
C LYS A 385 18.16 -5.89 -45.17
#